data_AF-A0A914DZT0-F1
#
_entry.id   AF-A0A914DZT0-F1
#
_cell.length_a   1.000
_cell.length_b   1.000
_cell.length_c   1.000
_cell.angle_alpha   90.00
_cell.angle_beta   90.00
_cell.angle_gamma   90.00
#
_symmetry.space_group_name_H-M   'P 1'
#
loop_
_entity.id
_entity.type
_entity.pdbx_description
1 polymer ?
#
loop_
_entity_poly.entity_id
_entity_poly.type
_entity_poly.pdbx_seq_one_letter_code
_entity_poly.pdbx_strand_id
1 'polypeptide(L)'
;MDGFVKFCMNTIESLKKNWIRRPKRFIEAVDLQKDVGFAAKVFKTSLFIQSSEKPFYTCIIKVPNKEGYEKLMANMQGAENQGKQNDDSYMDEHLGIHNNECNFYEHFRNLSEFPVPKVFYSEKYDPANKQNGMIFMEDLSEVAKAQGFVQSLKIDQVKKLVDILASFHAYQLSQSNAEWHGVLKKSQTESDAHQEIIKSIQNVEANNNSLYAKQIGELENTFFNQKSMVYFVEGICKELGSPAVDLARLLVTSVDAEVRRELETFIFEYYIEKLTEAMKKPPEFDAGKFKTAYEFAFINQCTAVMMLPPYFQVLSQDASDERKPVYEAQIAKLEVRARLAIEDAIKIAKKHKEHWAIKL
;
A
#
# COMPACT_ATOMS: atom_id res chain seq x y z
N MET A 1 -31.29 -6.56 6.13
CA MET A 1 -29.92 -6.10 6.45
C MET A 1 -29.87 -4.57 6.56
N ASP A 2 -30.64 -3.83 5.75
CA ASP A 2 -30.74 -2.36 5.77
C ASP A 2 -31.17 -1.72 7.10
N GLY A 3 -32.03 -2.35 7.90
CA GLY A 3 -32.42 -1.82 9.21
C GLY A 3 -31.29 -1.83 10.25
N PHE A 4 -30.35 -2.77 10.15
CA PHE A 4 -29.23 -2.90 11.07
C PHE A 4 -28.09 -1.94 10.72
N VAL A 5 -27.76 -1.82 9.43
CA VAL A 5 -26.80 -0.81 8.95
C VAL A 5 -27.32 0.59 9.25
N LYS A 6 -28.61 0.86 9.01
CA LYS A 6 -29.23 2.13 9.39
C LYS A 6 -29.24 2.35 10.90
N PHE A 7 -29.39 1.30 11.72
CA PHE A 7 -29.24 1.41 13.18
C PHE A 7 -27.81 1.75 13.59
N CYS A 8 -26.80 1.05 13.06
CA CYS A 8 -25.38 1.33 13.33
C CYS A 8 -25.01 2.75 12.87
N MET A 9 -25.40 3.14 11.65
CA MET A 9 -25.15 4.48 11.09
C MET A 9 -25.88 5.57 11.87
N ASN A 10 -27.18 5.41 12.16
CA ASN A 10 -27.92 6.36 13.01
C ASN A 10 -27.34 6.44 14.42
N THR A 11 -26.84 5.32 14.95
CA THR A 11 -26.20 5.30 16.27
C THR A 11 -24.87 6.05 16.19
N ILE A 12 -23.99 5.76 15.23
CA ILE A 12 -22.72 6.45 14.99
C ILE A 12 -22.92 7.95 14.72
N GLU A 13 -23.91 8.33 13.90
CA GLU A 13 -24.25 9.73 13.64
C GLU A 13 -24.82 10.44 14.87
N SER A 14 -25.65 9.77 15.67
CA SER A 14 -26.13 10.33 16.95
C SER A 14 -25.00 10.47 17.97
N LEU A 15 -23.96 9.65 17.88
CA LEU A 15 -22.77 9.67 18.74
C LEU A 15 -21.79 10.80 18.37
N LYS A 16 -21.86 11.39 17.16
CA LYS A 16 -21.11 12.61 16.79
C LYS A 16 -21.48 13.84 17.63
N LYS A 17 -22.61 13.81 18.35
CA LYS A 17 -23.14 14.97 19.10
C LYS A 17 -23.16 14.83 20.62
N ASN A 18 -22.99 13.63 21.19
CA ASN A 18 -22.74 13.34 22.61
C ASN A 18 -22.81 11.80 22.81
N TRP A 19 -21.90 11.22 23.60
CA TRP A 19 -21.87 9.79 23.94
C TRP A 19 -23.03 9.42 24.89
N ILE A 20 -24.24 9.20 24.35
CA ILE A 20 -25.43 8.89 25.15
C ILE A 20 -25.56 7.37 25.34
N ARG A 21 -25.35 6.91 26.58
CA ARG A 21 -25.81 5.59 27.04
C ARG A 21 -27.33 5.48 26.84
N ARG A 22 -27.78 4.66 25.88
CA ARG A 22 -29.18 4.21 25.85
C ARG A 22 -29.32 2.96 26.72
N PRO A 23 -30.39 2.82 27.51
CA PRO A 23 -30.47 1.86 28.62
C PRO A 23 -30.67 0.39 28.21
N LYS A 24 -30.24 -0.06 27.02
CA LYS A 24 -30.32 -1.48 26.59
C LYS A 24 -29.19 -1.96 25.66
N ARG A 25 -28.41 -1.05 25.05
CA ARG A 25 -27.31 -1.36 24.13
C ARG A 25 -26.22 -0.30 24.25
N PHE A 26 -24.97 -0.70 24.22
CA PHE A 26 -23.83 0.22 24.18
C PHE A 26 -22.80 -0.24 23.15
N ILE A 27 -21.94 0.71 22.75
CA ILE A 27 -20.87 0.52 21.77
C ILE A 27 -19.56 0.85 22.46
N GLU A 28 -18.57 -0.02 22.31
CA GLU A 28 -17.17 0.27 22.64
C GLU A 28 -16.37 0.32 21.36
N ALA A 29 -15.46 1.29 21.24
CA ALA A 29 -14.55 1.42 20.13
C ALA A 29 -13.12 1.47 20.66
N VAL A 30 -12.28 0.56 20.19
CA VAL A 30 -10.86 0.50 20.52
C VAL A 30 -10.07 0.87 19.27
N ASP A 31 -9.27 1.92 19.36
CA ASP A 31 -8.32 2.27 18.31
C ASP A 31 -7.23 1.21 18.23
N LEU A 32 -7.20 0.47 17.12
CA LEU A 32 -6.23 -0.60 16.86
C LEU A 32 -4.86 -0.06 16.44
N GLN A 33 -4.78 1.21 16.07
CA GLN A 33 -3.58 1.81 15.47
C GLN A 33 -2.94 2.88 16.36
N LYS A 34 -3.32 2.93 17.65
CA LYS A 34 -2.66 3.77 18.63
C LYS A 34 -1.14 3.58 18.52
N ASP A 35 -0.45 4.64 18.11
CA ASP A 35 1.01 4.74 17.96
C ASP A 35 1.65 4.00 16.77
N VAL A 36 0.86 3.54 15.78
CA VAL A 36 1.38 2.81 14.60
C VAL A 36 0.76 3.18 13.24
N GLY A 37 -0.35 3.93 13.19
CA GLY A 37 -1.03 4.32 11.94
C GLY A 37 -1.06 5.84 11.70
N PHE A 38 -0.66 6.29 10.50
CA PHE A 38 -0.65 7.71 10.14
C PHE A 38 -1.73 8.09 9.10
N ALA A 39 -2.00 7.24 8.12
CA ALA A 39 -2.89 7.57 7.00
C ALA A 39 -4.39 7.38 7.33
N ALA A 40 -4.69 6.49 8.27
CA ALA A 40 -6.05 6.21 8.71
C ALA A 40 -6.07 5.94 10.22
N LYS A 41 -7.23 6.10 10.85
CA LYS A 41 -7.54 5.55 12.17
C LYS A 41 -8.42 4.32 11.96
N VAL A 42 -8.08 3.21 12.60
CA VAL A 42 -8.81 1.94 12.47
C VAL A 42 -9.32 1.52 13.83
N PHE A 43 -10.64 1.46 13.98
CA PHE A 43 -11.31 1.14 15.23
C PHE A 43 -11.94 -0.25 15.17
N LYS A 44 -11.62 -1.12 16.13
CA LYS A 44 -12.45 -2.28 16.44
C LYS A 44 -13.63 -1.82 17.28
N THR A 45 -14.82 -1.95 16.70
CA THR A 45 -16.07 -1.53 17.31
C THR A 45 -16.82 -2.76 17.77
N SER A 46 -17.16 -2.79 19.06
CA SER A 46 -17.84 -3.90 19.73
C SER A 46 -19.23 -3.45 20.16
N LEU A 47 -20.24 -4.21 19.78
CA LEU A 47 -21.64 -3.93 20.12
C LEU A 47 -22.12 -4.90 21.21
N PHE A 48 -22.74 -4.34 22.24
CA PHE A 48 -23.21 -5.09 23.40
C PHE A 48 -24.73 -4.98 23.58
N ILE A 49 -25.35 -6.07 24.02
CA ILE A 49 -26.68 -6.08 24.62
C ILE A 49 -26.46 -6.09 26.13
N GLN A 50 -27.14 -5.19 26.85
CA GLN A 50 -26.98 -5.06 28.30
C GLN A 50 -27.24 -6.41 28.98
N SER A 51 -26.30 -6.82 29.85
CA SER A 51 -26.15 -8.12 30.54
C SER A 51 -25.14 -9.10 29.95
N SER A 52 -24.58 -8.84 28.76
CA SER A 52 -23.52 -9.68 28.20
C SER A 52 -22.15 -9.05 28.41
N GLU A 53 -21.20 -9.81 28.97
CA GLU A 53 -19.79 -9.45 29.00
C GLU A 53 -19.12 -9.62 27.62
N LYS A 54 -19.76 -10.37 26.70
CA LYS A 54 -19.26 -10.58 25.35
C LYS A 54 -20.02 -9.72 24.34
N PRO A 55 -19.34 -9.11 23.36
CA PRO A 55 -20.02 -8.41 22.27
C PRO A 55 -20.84 -9.42 21.47
N PHE A 56 -22.05 -9.04 21.07
CA PHE A 56 -22.86 -9.86 20.17
C PHE A 56 -22.47 -9.66 18.71
N TYR A 57 -21.70 -8.60 18.43
CA TYR A 57 -21.18 -8.30 17.11
C TYR A 57 -19.92 -7.42 17.22
N THR A 58 -18.92 -7.69 16.38
CA THR A 58 -17.74 -6.84 16.22
C THR A 58 -17.57 -6.46 14.75
N CYS A 59 -16.97 -5.29 14.54
CA CYS A 59 -16.78 -4.71 13.22
C CYS A 59 -15.60 -3.73 13.22
N ILE A 60 -15.13 -3.39 12.03
CA ILE A 60 -14.03 -2.47 11.83
C ILE A 60 -14.56 -1.19 11.19
N ILE A 61 -14.18 -0.06 11.78
CA ILE A 61 -14.41 1.27 11.23
C ILE A 61 -13.06 1.87 10.88
N LYS A 62 -12.84 2.18 9.61
CA LYS A 62 -11.64 2.87 9.11
C LYS A 62 -12.03 4.26 8.64
N VAL A 63 -11.30 5.27 9.10
CA VAL A 63 -11.48 6.67 8.68
C VAL A 63 -10.14 7.30 8.28
N PRO A 64 -10.10 8.20 7.30
CA PRO A 64 -8.90 8.96 6.98
C PRO A 64 -8.38 9.73 8.20
N ASN A 65 -7.05 9.83 8.32
CA ASN A 65 -6.40 10.50 9.45
C ASN A 65 -5.62 11.74 8.99
N LYS A 66 -6.32 12.87 8.88
CA LYS A 66 -5.72 14.16 8.50
C LYS A 66 -4.56 14.57 9.42
N GLU A 67 -4.78 14.50 10.73
CA GLU A 67 -3.77 14.87 11.75
C GLU A 67 -2.49 14.02 11.64
N GLY A 68 -2.65 12.71 11.43
CA GLY A 68 -1.51 11.80 11.26
C GLY A 68 -0.73 12.10 9.99
N TYR A 69 -1.42 12.47 8.91
CA TYR A 69 -0.79 12.83 7.66
C TYR A 69 -0.05 14.18 7.72
N GLU A 70 -0.66 15.19 8.34
CA GLU A 70 -0.04 16.51 8.55
C GLU A 70 1.27 16.40 9.34
N LYS A 71 1.28 15.61 10.42
CA LYS A 71 2.49 15.34 11.21
C LYS A 71 3.58 14.68 10.37
N LEU A 72 3.21 13.67 9.58
CA LEU A 72 4.14 12.98 8.71
C LEU A 72 4.79 13.94 7.71
N MET A 73 3.99 14.78 7.05
CA MET A 73 4.50 15.75 6.07
C MET A 73 5.41 16.80 6.71
N ALA A 74 5.04 17.31 7.87
CA ALA A 74 5.86 18.27 8.62
C ALA A 74 7.25 17.70 8.97
N ASN A 75 7.31 16.40 9.27
CA ASN A 75 8.57 15.73 9.62
C ASN A 75 9.40 15.32 8.40
N MET A 76 8.80 15.09 7.24
CA MET A 76 9.52 14.74 6.01
C MET A 76 10.10 15.94 5.25
N GLN A 77 9.49 17.13 5.35
CA GLN A 77 9.92 18.30 4.57
C GLN A 77 11.17 19.02 5.11
N GLY A 78 11.66 18.66 6.30
CA GLY A 78 12.76 19.35 6.96
C GLY A 78 12.39 20.79 7.38
N ALA A 79 13.05 21.32 8.40
CA ALA A 79 12.73 22.63 8.96
C ALA A 79 12.98 23.83 8.02
N GLU A 80 13.62 23.63 6.85
CA GLU A 80 14.05 24.72 5.96
C GLU A 80 13.01 25.13 4.89
N ASN A 81 11.93 24.37 4.69
CA ASN A 81 10.88 24.70 3.72
C ASN A 81 9.58 25.23 4.34
N GLN A 82 9.61 25.73 5.59
CA GLN A 82 8.45 26.31 6.29
C GLN A 82 7.84 27.55 5.61
N GLY A 83 8.36 27.98 4.44
CA GLY A 83 7.90 29.16 3.71
C GLY A 83 7.05 28.91 2.46
N LYS A 84 6.81 27.66 2.02
CA LYS A 84 6.04 27.42 0.78
C LYS A 84 4.92 26.39 0.92
N GLN A 85 3.71 26.96 0.93
CA GLN A 85 2.39 26.38 0.66
C GLN A 85 1.79 25.41 1.71
N ASN A 86 1.02 26.01 2.64
CA ASN A 86 -0.23 25.42 3.12
C ASN A 86 -1.17 25.27 1.91
N ASP A 87 -1.04 24.21 1.14
CA ASP A 87 -1.98 23.92 0.06
C ASP A 87 -2.94 22.84 0.53
N ASP A 88 -4.12 23.25 1.00
CA ASP A 88 -5.22 22.35 1.36
C ASP A 88 -5.52 21.35 0.21
N SER A 89 -5.24 21.76 -1.04
CA SER A 89 -5.35 20.91 -2.23
C SER A 89 -4.45 19.66 -2.17
N TYR A 90 -3.23 19.76 -1.64
CA TYR A 90 -2.31 18.62 -1.54
C TYR A 90 -2.78 17.63 -0.47
N MET A 91 -3.35 18.12 0.64
CA MET A 91 -3.94 17.27 1.68
C MET A 91 -5.20 16.58 1.21
N ASP A 92 -6.05 17.28 0.46
CA ASP A 92 -7.26 16.71 -0.08
C ASP A 92 -6.97 15.60 -1.10
N GLU A 93 -5.88 15.70 -1.87
CA GLU A 93 -5.47 14.62 -2.77
C GLU A 93 -5.05 13.35 -2.01
N HIS A 94 -4.24 13.49 -0.96
CA HIS A 94 -3.78 12.35 -0.16
C HIS A 94 -4.89 11.69 0.63
N LEU A 95 -5.78 12.49 1.24
CA LEU A 95 -7.01 11.96 1.85
C LEU A 95 -7.93 11.32 0.81
N GLY A 96 -7.89 11.82 -0.43
CA GLY A 96 -8.56 11.23 -1.58
C GLY A 96 -8.14 9.79 -1.92
N ILE A 97 -6.99 9.30 -1.44
CA ILE A 97 -6.60 7.87 -1.59
C ILE A 97 -7.64 6.94 -0.95
N HIS A 98 -8.31 7.39 0.12
CA HIS A 98 -9.45 6.67 0.71
C HIS A 98 -10.57 6.37 -0.30
N ASN A 99 -10.76 7.24 -1.29
CA ASN A 99 -11.78 7.05 -2.33
C ASN A 99 -11.41 5.90 -3.27
N ASN A 100 -10.12 5.66 -3.51
CA ASN A 100 -9.67 4.50 -4.26
C ASN A 100 -9.96 3.20 -3.49
N GLU A 101 -9.80 3.19 -2.17
CA GLU A 101 -10.18 2.04 -1.34
C GLU A 101 -11.71 1.82 -1.33
N CYS A 102 -12.51 2.89 -1.22
CA CYS A 102 -13.97 2.78 -1.36
C CYS A 102 -14.38 2.21 -2.72
N ASN A 103 -13.80 2.75 -3.80
CA ASN A 103 -14.03 2.29 -5.16
C ASN A 103 -13.66 0.81 -5.33
N PHE A 104 -12.52 0.40 -4.78
CA PHE A 104 -12.08 -1.00 -4.80
C PHE A 104 -13.15 -1.91 -4.19
N TYR A 105 -13.60 -1.61 -2.97
CA TYR A 105 -14.62 -2.44 -2.33
C TYR A 105 -15.99 -2.37 -3.03
N GLU A 106 -16.39 -1.22 -3.56
CA GLU A 106 -17.63 -1.10 -4.35
C GLU A 106 -17.65 -2.06 -5.54
N HIS A 107 -16.51 -2.24 -6.22
CA HIS A 107 -16.38 -3.07 -7.43
C HIS A 107 -16.07 -4.54 -7.12
N PHE A 108 -15.24 -4.82 -6.13
CA PHE A 108 -14.66 -6.14 -5.92
C PHE A 108 -15.25 -6.91 -4.71
N ARG A 109 -16.11 -6.31 -3.88
CA ARG A 109 -16.68 -6.99 -2.68
C ARG A 109 -17.50 -8.26 -2.96
N ASN A 110 -17.94 -8.45 -4.20
CA ASN A 110 -18.75 -9.61 -4.60
C ASN A 110 -17.92 -10.73 -5.24
N LEU A 111 -16.59 -10.59 -5.33
CA LEU A 111 -15.71 -11.66 -5.80
C LEU A 111 -15.57 -12.73 -4.73
N SER A 112 -16.33 -13.82 -4.87
CA SER A 112 -16.32 -14.95 -3.92
C SER A 112 -14.95 -15.64 -3.80
N GLU A 113 -14.10 -15.52 -4.82
CA GLU A 113 -12.77 -16.14 -4.86
C GLU A 113 -11.67 -15.26 -4.28
N PHE A 114 -11.96 -13.97 -4.00
CA PHE A 114 -10.98 -13.03 -3.48
C PHE A 114 -11.22 -12.78 -1.98
N PRO A 115 -10.22 -13.05 -1.10
CA PRO A 115 -10.41 -12.95 0.34
C PRO A 115 -10.39 -11.48 0.79
N VAL A 116 -11.52 -10.79 0.63
CA VAL A 116 -11.75 -9.43 1.14
C VAL A 116 -12.75 -9.42 2.29
N PRO A 117 -12.58 -8.51 3.28
CA PRO A 117 -13.58 -8.33 4.30
C PRO A 117 -14.90 -7.94 3.68
N LYS A 118 -16.02 -8.42 4.25
CA LYS A 118 -17.32 -7.92 3.86
C LYS A 118 -17.43 -6.43 4.22
N VAL A 119 -17.62 -5.58 3.22
CA VAL A 119 -17.89 -4.15 3.42
C VAL A 119 -19.39 -3.90 3.51
N PHE A 120 -19.83 -3.48 4.69
CA PHE A 120 -21.23 -3.18 4.97
C PHE A 120 -21.63 -1.78 4.48
N TYR A 121 -20.70 -0.83 4.55
CA TYR A 121 -20.91 0.55 4.14
C TYR A 121 -19.56 1.23 3.84
N SER A 122 -19.54 2.11 2.84
CA SER A 122 -18.40 2.97 2.52
C SER A 122 -18.90 4.37 2.15
N GLU A 123 -18.18 5.37 2.61
CA GLU A 123 -18.39 6.78 2.35
C GLU A 123 -17.07 7.39 1.86
N LYS A 124 -17.12 8.09 0.74
CA LYS A 124 -15.96 8.75 0.13
C LYS A 124 -15.56 9.99 0.94
N TYR A 125 -14.29 10.35 0.92
CA TYR A 125 -13.83 11.66 1.34
C TYR A 125 -14.29 12.71 0.31
N ASP A 126 -14.95 13.77 0.78
CA ASP A 126 -15.38 14.91 -0.03
C ASP A 126 -15.31 16.21 0.81
N PRO A 127 -14.25 17.01 0.64
CA PRO A 127 -14.05 18.23 1.43
C PRO A 127 -15.10 19.30 1.10
N ALA A 128 -15.59 19.36 -0.15
CA ALA A 128 -16.58 20.36 -0.57
C ALA A 128 -17.92 20.17 0.17
N ASN A 129 -18.26 18.92 0.49
CA ASN A 129 -19.45 18.56 1.25
C ASN A 129 -19.17 18.29 2.75
N LYS A 130 -17.96 18.58 3.25
CA LYS A 130 -17.53 18.33 4.63
C LYS A 130 -17.67 16.86 5.05
N GLN A 131 -17.40 15.95 4.11
CA GLN A 131 -17.49 14.51 4.29
C GLN A 131 -16.08 13.93 4.52
N ASN A 132 -15.84 13.38 5.70
CA ASN A 132 -14.49 12.90 6.08
C ASN A 132 -14.17 11.50 5.53
N GLY A 133 -15.16 10.79 4.98
CA GLY A 133 -15.01 9.42 4.50
C GLY A 133 -14.94 8.39 5.63
N MET A 134 -15.44 7.18 5.33
CA MET A 134 -15.42 6.06 6.27
C MET A 134 -15.60 4.73 5.53
N ILE A 135 -15.00 3.66 6.03
CA ILE A 135 -15.33 2.29 5.63
C ILE A 135 -15.76 1.51 6.87
N PHE A 136 -16.91 0.87 6.76
CA PHE A 136 -17.48 -0.01 7.78
C PHE A 136 -17.48 -1.45 7.25
N MET A 137 -16.65 -2.29 7.87
CA MET A 137 -16.36 -3.64 7.34
C MET A 137 -16.28 -4.70 8.44
N GLU A 138 -16.23 -5.94 8.00
CA GLU A 138 -16.09 -7.14 8.83
C GLU A 138 -14.84 -7.10 9.71
N ASP A 139 -14.98 -7.61 10.93
CA ASP A 139 -13.87 -7.83 11.84
C ASP A 139 -13.22 -9.18 11.59
N LEU A 140 -12.01 -9.14 11.03
CA LEU A 140 -11.20 -10.33 10.74
C LEU A 140 -10.13 -10.61 11.81
N SER A 141 -10.14 -9.91 12.95
CA SER A 141 -9.06 -10.00 13.95
C SER A 141 -8.80 -11.39 14.53
N GLU A 142 -9.79 -12.28 14.52
CA GLU A 142 -9.66 -13.67 14.98
C GLU A 142 -9.04 -14.61 13.94
N VAL A 143 -9.07 -14.24 12.66
CA VAL A 143 -8.69 -15.12 11.53
C VAL A 143 -7.61 -14.55 10.63
N ALA A 144 -7.31 -13.25 10.76
CA ALA A 144 -6.37 -12.52 9.93
C ALA A 144 -5.43 -11.65 10.77
N LYS A 145 -4.24 -11.41 10.22
CA LYS A 145 -3.25 -10.50 10.78
C LYS A 145 -2.68 -9.63 9.67
N ALA A 146 -2.50 -8.35 9.95
CA ALA A 146 -1.78 -7.46 9.05
C ALA A 146 -0.30 -7.88 8.98
N GLN A 147 0.20 -8.12 7.77
CA GLN A 147 1.62 -8.29 7.52
C GLN A 147 2.31 -6.93 7.64
N GLY A 148 3.24 -6.80 8.59
CA GLY A 148 4.05 -5.58 8.73
C GLY A 148 5.16 -5.53 7.67
N PHE A 149 5.62 -4.32 7.35
CA PHE A 149 6.74 -4.10 6.42
C PHE A 149 8.06 -4.68 6.93
N VAL A 150 8.25 -4.84 8.24
CA VAL A 150 9.55 -5.27 8.80
C VAL A 150 9.75 -6.78 8.69
N GLN A 151 8.69 -7.57 8.82
CA GLN A 151 8.79 -9.02 8.74
C GLN A 151 8.82 -9.45 7.27
N SER A 152 9.62 -10.46 6.95
CA SER A 152 9.57 -11.09 5.63
C SER A 152 8.49 -12.15 5.61
N LEU A 153 7.77 -12.23 4.50
CA LEU A 153 6.99 -13.41 4.18
C LEU A 153 7.91 -14.60 3.92
N LYS A 154 7.40 -15.78 4.28
CA LYS A 154 8.00 -17.07 3.91
C LYS A 154 7.57 -17.47 2.50
N ILE A 155 8.33 -18.35 1.86
CA ILE A 155 8.05 -18.87 0.51
C ILE A 155 6.60 -19.37 0.38
N ASP A 156 6.13 -20.20 1.32
CA ASP A 156 4.76 -20.75 1.27
C ASP A 156 3.68 -19.67 1.42
N GLN A 157 3.97 -18.58 2.16
CA GLN A 157 3.05 -17.45 2.27
C GLN A 157 3.01 -16.67 0.96
N VAL A 158 4.16 -16.48 0.32
CA VAL A 158 4.24 -15.83 -1.00
C VAL A 158 3.49 -16.64 -2.05
N LYS A 159 3.67 -17.97 -2.09
CA LYS A 159 2.93 -18.85 -3.01
C LYS A 159 1.41 -18.68 -2.88
N LYS A 160 0.88 -18.69 -1.65
CA LYS A 160 -0.55 -18.47 -1.40
C LYS A 160 -1.03 -17.10 -1.89
N LEU A 161 -0.22 -16.04 -1.70
CA LEU A 161 -0.55 -14.71 -2.22
C LEU A 161 -0.49 -14.66 -3.75
N VAL A 162 0.45 -15.40 -4.36
CA VAL A 162 0.56 -15.53 -5.81
C VAL A 162 -0.64 -16.29 -6.39
N ASP A 163 -1.16 -17.31 -5.71
CA ASP A 163 -2.40 -17.99 -6.12
C ASP A 163 -3.60 -17.03 -6.14
N ILE A 164 -3.70 -16.18 -5.09
CA ILE A 164 -4.74 -15.15 -4.98
C ILE A 164 -4.58 -14.09 -6.08
N LEU A 165 -3.35 -13.60 -6.31
CA LEU A 165 -3.06 -12.63 -7.37
C LEU A 165 -3.37 -13.20 -8.75
N ALA A 166 -2.97 -14.44 -9.04
CA ALA A 166 -3.27 -15.10 -10.30
C ALA A 166 -4.78 -15.22 -10.54
N SER A 167 -5.54 -15.59 -9.51
CA SER A 167 -7.01 -15.66 -9.58
C SER A 167 -7.63 -14.27 -9.80
N PHE A 168 -7.13 -13.25 -9.11
CA PHE A 168 -7.59 -11.87 -9.27
C PHE A 168 -7.29 -11.32 -10.68
N HIS A 169 -6.08 -11.55 -11.19
CA HIS A 169 -5.69 -11.14 -12.53
C HIS A 169 -6.45 -11.90 -13.61
N ALA A 170 -6.71 -13.20 -13.42
CA ALA A 170 -7.57 -13.98 -14.31
C ALA A 170 -8.97 -13.38 -14.41
N TYR A 171 -9.55 -13.00 -13.26
CA TYR A 171 -10.82 -12.28 -13.23
C TYR A 171 -10.73 -10.98 -14.02
N GLN A 172 -9.75 -10.11 -13.75
CA GLN A 172 -9.59 -8.83 -14.45
C GLN A 172 -9.44 -8.99 -15.97
N LEU A 173 -8.61 -9.95 -16.41
CA LEU A 173 -8.37 -10.23 -17.83
C LEU A 173 -9.58 -10.85 -18.54
N SER A 174 -10.49 -11.48 -17.79
CA SER A 174 -11.73 -12.05 -18.35
C SER A 174 -12.83 -11.01 -18.61
N GLN A 175 -12.72 -9.80 -18.03
CA GLN A 175 -13.75 -8.76 -18.17
C GLN A 175 -13.61 -8.02 -19.50
N SER A 176 -14.48 -8.32 -20.47
CA SER A 176 -14.41 -7.79 -21.84
C SER A 176 -14.71 -6.29 -21.98
N ASN A 177 -15.37 -5.68 -21.00
CA ASN A 177 -15.73 -4.26 -20.96
C ASN A 177 -15.48 -3.74 -19.55
N ALA A 178 -14.23 -3.76 -19.10
CA ALA A 178 -13.87 -3.49 -17.72
C ALA A 178 -14.36 -2.10 -17.24
N GLU A 179 -15.56 -2.07 -16.65
CA GLU A 179 -16.22 -0.93 -16.00
C GLU A 179 -15.35 -0.33 -14.89
N TRP A 180 -14.32 -1.05 -14.45
CA TRP A 180 -13.33 -0.63 -13.48
C TRP A 180 -12.18 0.22 -14.07
N HIS A 181 -11.99 0.25 -15.40
CA HIS A 181 -10.97 1.10 -16.02
C HIS A 181 -11.30 2.57 -15.80
N GLY A 182 -10.42 3.29 -15.09
CA GLY A 182 -10.61 4.70 -14.75
C GLY A 182 -11.41 4.97 -13.46
N VAL A 183 -11.95 3.93 -12.82
CA VAL A 183 -12.59 4.05 -11.50
C VAL A 183 -11.55 4.28 -10.42
N LEU A 184 -10.44 3.56 -10.48
CA LEU A 184 -9.28 3.82 -9.64
C LEU A 184 -8.52 4.99 -10.26
N LYS A 185 -8.63 6.16 -9.63
CA LYS A 185 -7.88 7.33 -10.08
C LYS A 185 -6.40 7.06 -9.81
N LYS A 186 -5.57 7.18 -10.86
CA LYS A 186 -4.12 7.36 -10.66
C LYS A 186 -3.97 8.64 -9.86
N SER A 187 -3.36 8.57 -8.69
CA SER A 187 -3.03 9.79 -7.97
C SER A 187 -1.93 10.52 -8.74
N GLN A 188 -2.02 11.84 -8.82
CA GLN A 188 -0.95 12.70 -9.35
C GLN A 188 0.34 12.46 -8.54
N THR A 189 0.17 12.06 -7.28
CA THR A 189 1.23 11.69 -6.33
C THR A 189 2.18 10.61 -6.81
N GLU A 190 1.89 9.72 -7.76
CA GLU A 190 2.92 8.76 -8.22
C GLU A 190 4.05 9.44 -9.02
N SER A 191 3.74 10.52 -9.75
CA SER A 191 4.73 11.34 -10.47
C SER A 191 5.47 12.28 -9.53
N ASP A 192 4.76 12.88 -8.57
CA ASP A 192 5.34 13.81 -7.60
C ASP A 192 6.11 13.11 -6.48
N ALA A 193 5.67 11.93 -6.04
CA ALA A 193 6.38 11.09 -5.08
C ALA A 193 7.76 10.73 -5.62
N HIS A 194 7.93 10.59 -6.94
CA HIS A 194 9.23 10.29 -7.53
C HIS A 194 10.22 11.46 -7.43
N GLN A 195 9.77 12.69 -7.64
CA GLN A 195 10.59 13.89 -7.41
C GLN A 195 10.90 14.07 -5.92
N GLU A 196 9.93 13.80 -5.06
CA GLU A 196 10.13 13.80 -3.61
C GLU A 196 11.01 12.65 -3.13
N ILE A 197 11.01 11.51 -3.82
CA ILE A 197 11.94 10.38 -3.60
C ILE A 197 13.36 10.82 -3.94
N ILE A 198 13.59 11.41 -5.12
CA ILE A 198 14.91 11.93 -5.51
C ILE A 198 15.40 12.97 -4.50
N LYS A 199 14.54 13.91 -4.09
CA LYS A 199 14.88 14.90 -3.04
C LYS A 199 15.14 14.27 -1.68
N SER A 200 14.33 13.29 -1.26
CA SER A 200 14.50 12.59 0.02
C SER A 200 15.80 11.79 0.04
N ILE A 201 16.12 11.14 -1.08
CA ILE A 201 17.37 10.46 -1.35
C ILE A 201 18.55 11.45 -1.24
N GLN A 202 18.48 12.59 -1.94
CA GLN A 202 19.51 13.64 -1.90
C GLN A 202 19.68 14.26 -0.50
N ASN A 203 18.59 14.43 0.25
CA ASN A 203 18.63 14.90 1.64
C ASN A 203 19.27 13.86 2.58
N VAL A 204 19.04 12.57 2.32
CA VAL A 204 19.65 11.46 3.04
C VAL A 204 21.16 11.37 2.73
N GLU A 205 21.58 11.68 1.50
CA GLU A 205 23.00 11.83 1.13
C GLU A 205 23.68 13.06 1.77
N ALA A 206 23.03 14.22 1.75
CA ALA A 206 23.56 15.47 2.28
C ALA A 206 23.83 15.44 3.79
N ASN A 207 23.08 14.61 4.53
CA ASN A 207 23.25 14.42 5.97
C ASN A 207 24.38 13.43 6.34
N ASN A 208 25.17 12.95 5.37
CA ASN A 208 26.37 12.12 5.57
C ASN A 208 26.12 10.79 6.33
N ASN A 209 24.86 10.36 6.44
CA ASN A 209 24.46 9.24 7.30
C ASN A 209 23.75 8.11 6.55
N SER A 210 23.68 8.17 5.21
CA SER A 210 23.08 7.08 4.44
C SER A 210 24.11 6.00 4.16
N LEU A 211 23.86 4.79 4.65
CA LEU A 211 24.65 3.60 4.31
C LEU A 211 24.68 3.31 2.79
N TYR A 212 23.89 4.01 1.96
CA TYR A 212 23.58 3.64 0.58
C TYR A 212 23.78 4.75 -0.47
N ALA A 213 24.37 5.90 -0.11
CA ALA A 213 24.60 7.04 -1.02
C ALA A 213 25.32 6.61 -2.32
N LYS A 214 26.32 5.73 -2.21
CA LYS A 214 27.02 5.20 -3.39
C LYS A 214 26.10 4.42 -4.32
N GLN A 215 25.26 3.54 -3.78
CA GLN A 215 24.33 2.71 -4.55
C GLN A 215 23.20 3.56 -5.16
N ILE A 216 22.75 4.58 -4.42
CA ILE A 216 21.82 5.60 -4.92
C ILE A 216 22.40 6.31 -6.13
N GLY A 217 23.61 6.86 -6.03
CA GLY A 217 24.27 7.56 -7.14
C GLY A 217 24.48 6.64 -8.36
N GLU A 218 24.76 5.35 -8.15
CA GLU A 218 24.81 4.37 -9.25
C GLU A 218 23.44 4.16 -9.92
N LEU A 219 22.36 4.11 -9.14
CA LEU A 219 21.01 3.93 -9.65
C LEU A 219 20.52 5.20 -10.38
N GLU A 220 20.78 6.40 -9.84
CA GLU A 220 20.50 7.69 -10.48
C GLU A 220 21.14 7.80 -11.85
N ASN A 221 22.45 7.51 -11.93
CA ASN A 221 23.20 7.54 -13.18
C ASN A 221 22.73 6.51 -14.21
N THR A 222 22.04 5.46 -13.79
CA THR A 222 21.63 4.36 -14.67
C THR A 222 20.16 4.45 -15.08
N PHE A 223 19.26 4.90 -14.20
CA PHE A 223 17.81 4.70 -14.35
C PHE A 223 16.97 5.98 -14.29
N PHE A 224 17.33 6.96 -13.47
CA PHE A 224 16.48 8.12 -13.16
C PHE A 224 16.56 9.24 -14.21
N ASN A 225 16.74 8.91 -15.50
CA ASN A 225 16.48 9.89 -16.55
C ASN A 225 14.97 9.92 -16.87
N GLN A 226 14.41 11.12 -17.02
CA GLN A 226 12.98 11.36 -17.23
C GLN A 226 12.40 10.53 -18.41
N LYS A 227 13.21 10.27 -19.44
CA LYS A 227 12.81 9.49 -20.63
C LYS A 227 12.66 7.99 -20.36
N SER A 228 13.53 7.39 -19.53
CA SER A 228 13.47 5.97 -19.16
C SER A 228 12.26 5.69 -18.28
N MET A 229 11.89 6.66 -17.43
CA MET A 229 10.69 6.61 -16.60
C MET A 229 9.40 6.74 -17.41
N VAL A 230 9.36 7.63 -18.40
CA VAL A 230 8.22 7.73 -19.34
C VAL A 230 8.06 6.42 -20.11
N TYR A 231 9.14 5.82 -20.60
CA TYR A 231 9.10 4.51 -21.24
C TYR A 231 8.55 3.41 -20.31
N PHE A 232 8.95 3.42 -19.04
CA PHE A 232 8.49 2.48 -18.02
C PHE A 232 6.98 2.63 -17.71
N VAL A 233 6.57 3.85 -17.29
CA VAL A 233 5.20 4.15 -16.84
C VAL A 233 4.20 4.12 -17.99
N GLU A 234 4.60 4.61 -19.17
CA GLU A 234 3.69 4.76 -20.31
C GLU A 234 3.76 3.62 -21.32
N GLY A 235 4.87 2.89 -21.41
CA GLY A 235 5.03 1.77 -22.35
C GLY A 235 4.74 0.42 -21.71
N ILE A 236 5.64 -0.04 -20.84
CA ILE A 236 5.62 -1.42 -20.31
C ILE A 236 4.41 -1.69 -19.41
N CYS A 237 4.05 -0.74 -18.54
CA CYS A 237 2.87 -0.86 -17.70
C CYS A 237 1.54 -0.79 -18.48
N LYS A 238 1.51 -0.15 -19.67
CA LYS A 238 0.32 -0.13 -20.55
C LYS A 238 0.21 -1.40 -21.39
N GLU A 239 1.31 -1.97 -21.86
CA GLU A 239 1.32 -3.18 -22.71
C GLU A 239 1.10 -4.48 -21.91
N LEU A 240 1.63 -4.58 -20.69
CA LEU A 240 1.65 -5.84 -19.93
C LEU A 240 0.78 -5.81 -18.67
N GLY A 241 0.17 -4.66 -18.35
CA GLY A 241 -0.85 -4.49 -17.31
C GLY A 241 -0.41 -4.85 -15.89
N SER A 242 -1.28 -4.68 -14.89
CA SER A 242 -0.92 -4.77 -13.46
C SER A 242 -0.19 -6.02 -12.96
N PRO A 243 -0.29 -7.22 -13.58
CA PRO A 243 0.27 -8.43 -12.99
C PRO A 243 1.75 -8.44 -12.61
N ALA A 244 2.60 -7.95 -13.52
CA ALA A 244 4.04 -7.91 -13.27
C ALA A 244 4.40 -6.88 -12.18
N VAL A 245 3.63 -5.78 -12.12
CA VAL A 245 3.78 -4.72 -11.13
C VAL A 245 3.36 -5.22 -9.75
N ASP A 246 2.24 -5.93 -9.65
CA ASP A 246 1.73 -6.49 -8.40
C ASP A 246 2.67 -7.58 -7.86
N LEU A 247 3.20 -8.44 -8.74
CA LEU A 247 4.21 -9.43 -8.36
C LEU A 247 5.51 -8.76 -7.89
N ALA A 248 6.00 -7.75 -8.61
CA ALA A 248 7.18 -6.97 -8.19
C ALA A 248 6.94 -6.29 -6.85
N ARG A 249 5.76 -5.67 -6.64
CA ARG A 249 5.43 -4.99 -5.39
C ARG A 249 5.40 -5.98 -4.23
N LEU A 250 4.77 -7.14 -4.41
CA LEU A 250 4.76 -8.21 -3.40
C LEU A 250 6.18 -8.63 -3.01
N LEU A 251 7.01 -8.99 -3.99
CA LEU A 251 8.36 -9.51 -3.73
C LEU A 251 9.31 -8.46 -3.17
N VAL A 252 9.26 -7.22 -3.67
CA VAL A 252 10.17 -6.16 -3.26
C VAL A 252 9.82 -5.63 -1.87
N THR A 253 8.54 -5.39 -1.58
CA THR A 253 8.13 -4.74 -0.33
C THR A 253 7.95 -5.70 0.85
N SER A 254 7.60 -6.95 0.58
CA SER A 254 7.16 -7.90 1.62
C SER A 254 8.13 -9.05 1.89
N VAL A 255 9.25 -9.13 1.16
CA VAL A 255 10.17 -10.27 1.23
C VAL A 255 11.62 -9.78 1.41
N ASP A 256 12.36 -10.44 2.30
CA ASP A 256 13.81 -10.22 2.47
C ASP A 256 14.57 -10.75 1.24
N ALA A 257 15.74 -10.17 0.96
CA ALA A 257 16.43 -10.40 -0.31
C ALA A 257 16.83 -11.87 -0.54
N GLU A 258 17.15 -12.63 0.51
CA GLU A 258 17.47 -14.05 0.40
C GLU A 258 16.28 -14.86 -0.14
N VAL A 259 15.10 -14.67 0.47
CA VAL A 259 13.87 -15.36 0.10
C VAL A 259 13.41 -14.91 -1.28
N ARG A 260 13.53 -13.63 -1.61
CA ARG A 260 13.20 -13.10 -2.93
C ARG A 260 14.07 -13.72 -4.04
N ARG A 261 15.38 -13.78 -3.85
CA ARG A 261 16.32 -14.36 -4.82
C ARG A 261 16.06 -15.85 -5.02
N GLU A 262 15.68 -16.56 -3.95
CA GLU A 262 15.24 -17.96 -4.05
C GLU A 262 13.92 -18.08 -4.83
N LEU A 263 12.91 -17.26 -4.51
CA LEU A 263 11.62 -17.25 -5.22
C LEU A 263 11.78 -16.96 -6.71
N GLU A 264 12.62 -15.99 -7.10
CA GLU A 264 12.84 -15.60 -8.50
C GLU A 264 13.37 -16.74 -9.39
N THR A 265 13.84 -17.85 -8.81
CA THR A 265 14.22 -19.06 -9.56
C THR A 265 13.03 -19.82 -10.15
N PHE A 266 11.82 -19.68 -9.58
CA PHE A 266 10.64 -20.45 -10.01
C PHE A 266 9.32 -19.65 -10.03
N ILE A 267 9.25 -18.49 -9.36
CA ILE A 267 7.97 -17.81 -9.08
C ILE A 267 7.25 -17.33 -10.35
N PHE A 268 7.98 -17.03 -11.43
CA PHE A 268 7.40 -16.64 -12.70
C PHE A 268 6.65 -17.79 -13.36
N GLU A 269 7.26 -18.97 -13.41
CA GLU A 269 6.62 -20.18 -13.94
C GLU A 269 5.41 -20.56 -13.09
N TYR A 270 5.58 -20.53 -11.77
CA TYR A 270 4.49 -20.77 -10.82
C TYR A 270 3.32 -19.79 -11.02
N TYR A 271 3.59 -18.49 -11.18
CA TYR A 271 2.54 -17.51 -11.44
C TYR A 271 1.79 -17.77 -12.76
N ILE A 272 2.52 -18.07 -13.85
CA ILE A 272 1.91 -18.35 -15.15
C ILE A 272 1.08 -19.64 -15.12
N GLU A 273 1.55 -20.66 -14.43
CA GLU A 273 0.81 -21.90 -14.19
C GLU A 273 -0.52 -21.59 -13.50
N LYS A 274 -0.49 -20.88 -12.37
CA LYS A 274 -1.70 -20.55 -11.59
C LYS A 274 -2.65 -19.64 -12.35
N LEU A 275 -2.12 -18.68 -13.12
CA LEU A 275 -2.93 -17.82 -13.98
C LEU A 275 -3.61 -18.64 -15.09
N THR A 276 -2.89 -19.58 -15.70
CA THR A 276 -3.42 -20.46 -16.76
C THR A 276 -4.53 -21.36 -16.21
N GLU A 277 -4.32 -21.93 -15.02
CA GLU A 277 -5.34 -22.73 -14.31
C GLU A 277 -6.61 -21.90 -14.06
N ALA A 278 -6.47 -20.70 -13.52
CA ALA A 278 -7.59 -19.79 -13.22
C ALA A 278 -8.32 -19.34 -14.49
N MET A 279 -7.59 -19.01 -15.56
CA MET A 279 -8.17 -18.58 -16.84
C MET A 279 -8.74 -19.74 -17.67
N LYS A 280 -8.38 -20.99 -17.36
CA LYS A 280 -8.68 -22.20 -18.17
C LYS A 280 -8.16 -22.12 -19.61
N LYS A 281 -7.23 -21.20 -19.87
CA LYS A 281 -6.48 -21.01 -21.11
C LYS A 281 -5.16 -20.30 -20.80
N PRO A 282 -4.11 -20.47 -21.61
CA PRO A 282 -2.87 -19.69 -21.45
C PRO A 282 -3.15 -18.18 -21.54
N PRO A 283 -2.41 -17.35 -20.79
CA PRO A 283 -2.48 -15.90 -20.94
C PRO A 283 -2.03 -15.49 -22.35
N GLU A 284 -2.59 -14.40 -22.86
CA GLU A 284 -2.31 -13.90 -24.22
C GLU A 284 -0.96 -13.16 -24.31
N PHE A 285 -0.32 -12.88 -23.17
CA PHE A 285 0.98 -12.23 -23.13
C PHE A 285 2.14 -13.23 -23.10
N ASP A 286 3.27 -12.83 -23.67
CA ASP A 286 4.49 -13.63 -23.71
C ASP A 286 5.19 -13.68 -22.33
N ALA A 287 5.59 -14.88 -21.90
CA ALA A 287 6.21 -15.09 -20.59
C ALA A 287 7.59 -14.39 -20.46
N GLY A 288 8.36 -14.30 -21.56
CA GLY A 288 9.62 -13.56 -21.58
C GLY A 288 9.41 -12.06 -21.41
N LYS A 289 8.38 -11.51 -22.05
CA LYS A 289 7.94 -10.13 -21.85
C LYS A 289 7.43 -9.89 -20.43
N PHE A 290 6.72 -10.84 -19.83
CA PHE A 290 6.27 -10.75 -18.44
C PHE A 290 7.44 -10.60 -17.46
N LYS A 291 8.48 -11.45 -17.56
CA LYS A 291 9.68 -11.33 -16.72
C LYS A 291 10.39 -10.01 -16.93
N THR A 292 10.47 -9.56 -18.17
CA THR A 292 11.04 -8.24 -18.50
C THR A 292 10.24 -7.13 -17.80
N ALA A 293 8.90 -7.14 -17.89
CA ALA A 293 8.06 -6.17 -17.19
C ALA A 293 8.21 -6.21 -15.67
N TYR A 294 8.34 -7.40 -15.09
CA TYR A 294 8.63 -7.56 -13.66
C TYR A 294 9.95 -6.90 -13.30
N GLU A 295 11.02 -7.15 -14.06
CA GLU A 295 12.35 -6.59 -13.82
C GLU A 295 12.32 -5.06 -13.87
N PHE A 296 11.57 -4.49 -14.81
CA PHE A 296 11.33 -3.04 -14.84
C PHE A 296 10.52 -2.54 -13.64
N ALA A 297 9.43 -3.23 -13.31
CA ALA A 297 8.58 -2.87 -12.17
C ALA A 297 9.36 -2.96 -10.86
N PHE A 298 10.27 -3.92 -10.72
CA PHE A 298 11.14 -4.09 -9.57
C PHE A 298 11.93 -2.81 -9.29
N ILE A 299 12.54 -2.21 -10.31
CA ILE A 299 13.34 -0.99 -10.13
C ILE A 299 12.45 0.13 -9.57
N ASN A 300 11.22 0.27 -10.07
CA ASN A 300 10.27 1.23 -9.53
C ASN A 300 9.86 0.90 -8.09
N GLN A 301 9.55 -0.36 -7.77
CA GLN A 301 9.17 -0.76 -6.41
C GLN A 301 10.32 -0.63 -5.40
N CYS A 302 11.57 -0.64 -5.86
CA CYS A 302 12.73 -0.36 -5.02
C CYS A 302 12.61 1.02 -4.34
N THR A 303 12.08 2.01 -5.06
CA THR A 303 11.85 3.35 -4.49
C THR A 303 10.89 3.32 -3.30
N ALA A 304 9.83 2.50 -3.36
CA ALA A 304 8.88 2.35 -2.25
C ALA A 304 9.56 1.76 -1.00
N VAL A 305 10.49 0.82 -1.17
CA VAL A 305 11.24 0.23 -0.04
C VAL A 305 12.27 1.20 0.54
N MET A 306 12.87 2.04 -0.29
CA MET A 306 13.82 3.08 0.16
C MET A 306 13.17 4.11 1.08
N MET A 307 11.86 4.34 0.94
CA MET A 307 11.12 5.26 1.80
C MET A 307 10.79 4.67 3.17
N LEU A 308 10.81 3.34 3.34
CA LEU A 308 10.38 2.69 4.58
C LEU A 308 11.24 3.07 5.81
N PRO A 309 12.60 3.07 5.75
CA PRO A 309 13.40 3.45 6.92
C PRO A 309 13.15 4.90 7.38
N PRO A 310 13.17 5.94 6.51
CA PRO A 310 12.80 7.30 6.91
C PRO A 310 11.38 7.40 7.49
N TYR A 311 10.41 6.70 6.91
CA TYR A 311 9.05 6.65 7.49
C TYR A 311 9.05 6.10 8.91
N PHE A 312 9.75 4.99 9.15
CA PHE A 312 9.84 4.40 10.49
C PHE A 312 10.63 5.29 11.46
N GLN A 313 11.62 6.04 10.97
CA GLN A 313 12.33 7.03 11.77
C GLN A 313 11.39 8.14 12.25
N VAL A 314 10.52 8.65 11.38
CA VAL A 314 9.48 9.61 11.78
C VAL A 314 8.54 9.01 12.82
N LEU A 315 8.05 7.78 12.61
CA LEU A 315 7.18 7.10 13.57
C LEU A 315 7.87 6.86 14.93
N SER A 316 9.18 6.73 14.94
CA SER A 316 9.95 6.50 16.18
C SER A 316 10.04 7.74 17.08
N GLN A 317 9.82 8.95 16.56
CA GLN A 317 9.93 10.21 17.32
C GLN A 317 8.85 10.34 18.40
N ASP A 318 7.63 9.93 18.08
CA ASP A 318 6.48 9.95 19.00
C ASP A 318 6.38 8.65 19.83
N ALA A 319 7.30 7.70 19.64
CA ALA A 319 7.28 6.43 20.35
C ALA A 319 7.69 6.59 21.81
N SER A 320 7.02 5.86 22.70
CA SER A 320 7.44 5.73 24.11
C SER A 320 8.88 5.22 24.21
N ASP A 321 9.59 5.56 25.29
CA ASP A 321 10.99 5.13 25.48
C ASP A 321 11.18 3.61 25.40
N GLU A 322 10.20 2.82 25.85
CA GLU A 322 10.20 1.35 25.73
C GLU A 322 10.13 0.85 24.26
N ARG A 323 9.57 1.66 23.37
CA ARG A 323 9.35 1.33 21.95
C ARG A 323 10.47 1.83 21.04
N LYS A 324 11.25 2.82 21.47
CA LYS A 324 12.37 3.36 20.68
C LYS A 324 13.38 2.28 20.28
N PRO A 325 13.87 1.39 21.18
CA PRO A 325 14.79 0.31 20.78
C PRO A 325 14.18 -0.65 19.77
N VAL A 326 12.86 -0.86 19.81
CA VAL A 326 12.15 -1.69 18.83
C VAL A 326 12.17 -1.01 17.46
N TYR A 327 11.87 0.28 17.38
CA TYR A 327 11.94 1.04 16.13
C TYR A 327 13.36 1.07 15.56
N GLU A 328 14.39 1.28 16.39
CA GLU A 328 15.79 1.23 15.95
C GLU A 328 16.15 -0.10 15.28
N ALA A 329 15.80 -1.22 15.90
CA ALA A 329 16.03 -2.55 15.31
C ALA A 329 15.22 -2.77 14.02
N GLN A 330 13.99 -2.26 13.95
CA GLN A 330 13.14 -2.34 12.76
C GLN A 330 13.70 -1.51 11.60
N ILE A 331 14.17 -0.29 11.87
CA ILE A 331 14.81 0.60 10.89
C ILE A 331 16.07 -0.07 10.33
N ALA A 332 16.96 -0.57 11.18
CA ALA A 332 18.17 -1.26 10.74
C ALA A 332 17.87 -2.46 9.82
N LYS A 333 16.80 -3.20 10.11
CA LYS A 333 16.35 -4.30 9.23
C LYS A 333 15.84 -3.79 7.88
N LEU A 334 15.00 -2.74 7.88
CA LEU A 334 14.47 -2.14 6.66
C LEU A 334 15.57 -1.53 5.79
N GLU A 335 16.59 -0.95 6.40
CA GLU A 335 17.77 -0.43 5.72
C GLU A 335 18.50 -1.53 4.95
N VAL A 336 18.77 -2.68 5.58
CA VAL A 336 19.38 -3.83 4.91
C VAL A 336 18.52 -4.30 3.72
N ARG A 337 17.19 -4.33 3.89
CA ARG A 337 16.27 -4.69 2.81
C ARG A 337 16.35 -3.70 1.65
N ALA A 338 16.31 -2.40 1.94
CA ALA A 338 16.43 -1.34 0.96
C ALA A 338 17.74 -1.43 0.18
N ARG A 339 18.87 -1.61 0.86
CA ARG A 339 20.17 -1.79 0.19
C ARG A 339 20.16 -2.93 -0.81
N LEU A 340 19.73 -4.10 -0.37
CA LEU A 340 19.79 -5.30 -1.20
C LEU A 340 18.81 -5.20 -2.37
N ALA A 341 17.67 -4.53 -2.19
CA ALA A 341 16.77 -4.19 -3.31
C ALA A 341 17.45 -3.24 -4.30
N ILE A 342 18.16 -2.20 -3.85
CA ILE A 342 18.89 -1.28 -4.74
C ILE A 342 19.98 -2.03 -5.52
N GLU A 343 20.76 -2.88 -4.86
CA GLU A 343 21.80 -3.68 -5.51
C GLU A 343 21.22 -4.59 -6.62
N ASP A 344 20.07 -5.22 -6.35
CA ASP A 344 19.37 -6.04 -7.33
C ASP A 344 18.82 -5.16 -8.48
N ALA A 345 18.25 -3.99 -8.19
CA ALA A 345 17.76 -3.03 -9.17
C ALA A 345 18.89 -2.52 -10.09
N ILE A 346 20.08 -2.22 -9.55
CA ILE A 346 21.26 -1.82 -10.33
C ILE A 346 21.67 -2.93 -11.30
N LYS A 347 21.66 -4.20 -10.87
CA LYS A 347 21.99 -5.34 -11.76
C LYS A 347 21.00 -5.44 -12.91
N ILE A 348 19.70 -5.31 -12.61
CA ILE A 348 18.64 -5.29 -13.62
C ILE A 348 18.84 -4.11 -14.58
N ALA A 349 19.14 -2.93 -14.05
CA ALA A 349 19.33 -1.75 -14.87
C ALA A 349 20.54 -1.87 -15.82
N LYS A 350 21.65 -2.43 -15.32
CA LYS A 350 22.84 -2.74 -16.14
C LYS A 350 22.52 -3.77 -17.22
N LYS A 351 21.73 -4.81 -16.92
CA LYS A 351 21.27 -5.82 -17.89
C LYS A 351 20.48 -5.20 -19.05
N HIS A 352 19.64 -4.20 -18.78
CA HIS A 352 18.74 -3.61 -19.76
C HIS A 352 19.25 -2.30 -20.37
N LYS A 353 20.46 -1.84 -20.02
CA LYS A 353 21.04 -0.56 -20.43
C LYS A 353 20.92 -0.27 -21.93
N GLU A 354 21.14 -1.28 -22.78
CA GLU A 354 21.08 -1.14 -24.24
C GLU A 354 19.66 -0.90 -24.76
N HIS A 355 18.63 -1.46 -24.11
CA HIS A 355 17.24 -1.28 -24.50
C HIS A 355 16.77 0.18 -24.32
N TRP A 356 17.45 0.95 -23.46
CA TRP A 356 17.10 2.34 -23.17
C TRP A 356 17.94 3.30 -24.00
N ALA A 357 19.19 2.92 -24.31
CA ALA A 357 20.08 3.71 -25.17
C ALA A 357 19.56 3.85 -26.62
N ILE A 358 18.78 2.88 -27.13
CA ILE A 358 18.28 2.85 -28.51
C ILE A 358 16.99 3.69 -28.70
N LYS A 359 16.31 4.08 -27.61
CA LYS A 359 15.09 4.92 -27.65
C LYS A 359 15.29 6.34 -27.09
N LEU A 360 16.52 6.71 -26.73
CA LEU A 360 16.92 8.06 -26.31
C LEU A 360 17.23 8.96 -27.50
#